data_AF-A0A382XC67-F1
#
_entry.id   AF-A0A382XC67-F1
#
_cell.length_a   1.000
_cell.length_b   1.000
_cell.length_c   1.000
_cell.angle_alpha   90.00
_cell.angle_beta   90.00
_cell.angle_gamma   90.00
#
_symmetry.space_group_name_H-M   'P 1'
#
loop_
_entity.id
_entity.type
_entity.pdbx_description
1 polymer ?
#
loop_
_entity_poly.entity_id
_entity_poly.type
_entity_poly.pdbx_seq_one_letter_code
_entity_poly.pdbx_strand_id
1 'polypeptide(L)'
;MFLESTISDIENYPFLNPFRFEDDPSEKYWHISTLQSLLDENWNSIEEGVTENREYLVAREKIFSSSVSQYFTDQKNRIIQESLETDNSFQILGAYTCLLDSIVQTAFDYSFIDLPLIKERLLEEFNNELVYKQKNLPEKKEKLNLLKKQIQEMKKDQQSDPSASREYKYFQEIVIQHENEVGKLEERIDELQHLIPDVENFLSEKQFVQAHLVIFARGGYGRAELGLSSDRDLGYCLDTNRLNSGGAEML
;
A
#
# COMPACT_ATOMS: atom_id res chain seq x y z
N MET A 1 2.97 33.84 -23.75
CA MET A 1 3.92 34.79 -23.12
C MET A 1 4.44 34.06 -21.90
N PHE A 2 5.62 33.47 -22.02
CA PHE A 2 6.25 32.70 -20.96
C PHE A 2 6.64 33.67 -19.85
N LEU A 3 6.09 33.50 -18.65
CA LEU A 3 6.69 34.06 -17.45
C LEU A 3 7.88 33.15 -17.14
N GLU A 4 9.04 33.49 -17.71
CA GLU A 4 10.32 33.11 -17.12
C GLU A 4 10.33 33.70 -15.70
N SER A 5 9.95 32.89 -14.71
CA SER A 5 10.24 33.21 -13.33
C SER A 5 11.75 33.01 -13.16
N THR A 6 12.52 34.05 -13.46
CA THR A 6 13.89 34.19 -12.97
C THR A 6 13.81 34.15 -11.44
N ILE A 7 13.98 32.95 -10.87
CA ILE A 7 14.24 32.78 -9.45
C ILE A 7 15.49 33.59 -9.17
N SER A 8 15.34 34.72 -8.48
CA SER A 8 16.46 35.62 -8.21
C SER A 8 17.54 34.89 -7.42
N ASP A 9 18.81 35.20 -7.71
CA ASP A 9 20.03 34.73 -7.03
C ASP A 9 20.12 35.03 -5.51
N ILE A 10 19.01 35.33 -4.83
CA ILE A 10 18.96 36.00 -3.53
C ILE A 10 18.96 35.04 -2.32
N GLU A 11 18.89 33.72 -2.49
CA GLU A 11 19.02 32.79 -1.35
C GLU A 11 19.85 31.54 -1.70
N ASN A 12 21.11 31.76 -2.07
CA ASN A 12 22.06 30.66 -2.21
C ASN A 12 22.59 30.27 -0.83
N TYR A 13 21.82 29.50 -0.05
CA TYR A 13 22.25 28.89 1.20
C TYR A 13 23.17 27.70 0.89
N PRO A 14 24.51 27.83 0.95
CA PRO A 14 25.41 26.80 0.41
C PRO A 14 25.35 25.51 1.22
N PHE A 15 24.97 25.60 2.50
CA PHE A 15 24.73 24.45 3.36
C PHE A 15 23.47 23.65 2.98
N LEU A 16 22.57 24.21 2.16
CA LEU A 16 21.42 23.49 1.60
C LEU A 16 21.73 22.77 0.28
N ASN A 17 22.88 23.05 -0.34
CA ASN A 17 23.28 22.40 -1.60
C ASN A 17 23.27 20.86 -1.52
N PRO A 18 23.71 20.21 -0.42
CA PRO A 18 23.62 18.76 -0.29
C PRO A 18 22.19 18.21 -0.40
N PHE A 19 21.16 19.02 -0.14
CA PHE A 19 19.75 18.62 -0.15
C PHE A 19 19.00 19.03 -1.42
N ARG A 20 19.66 19.69 -2.38
CA ARG A 20 19.05 20.02 -3.66
C ARG A 20 18.88 18.77 -4.53
N PHE A 21 17.75 18.69 -5.24
CA PHE A 21 17.58 17.71 -6.32
C PHE A 21 18.44 18.19 -7.47
N GLU A 22 19.24 17.30 -8.03
CA GLU A 22 20.07 17.59 -9.19
C GLU A 22 19.47 16.87 -10.39
N ASP A 23 19.42 17.56 -11.53
CA ASP A 23 18.84 17.04 -12.77
C ASP A 23 19.72 15.91 -13.38
N ASP A 24 21.02 15.86 -13.04
CA ASP A 24 21.91 14.74 -13.34
C ASP A 24 22.25 13.93 -12.08
N PRO A 25 21.49 12.86 -11.79
CA PRO A 25 21.66 12.07 -10.58
C PRO A 25 22.92 11.18 -10.56
N SER A 26 23.70 11.12 -11.64
CA SER A 26 24.80 10.15 -11.77
C SER A 26 25.94 10.34 -10.75
N GLU A 27 26.22 11.57 -10.31
CA GLU A 27 27.27 11.85 -9.31
C GLU A 27 26.81 11.65 -7.86
N LYS A 28 25.51 11.80 -7.59
CA LYS A 28 24.94 11.77 -6.23
C LYS A 28 24.35 10.40 -5.88
N TYR A 29 23.78 9.69 -6.86
CA TYR A 29 22.97 8.50 -6.64
C TYR A 29 23.65 7.18 -7.05
N TRP A 30 24.98 7.07 -6.86
CA TRP A 30 25.70 5.79 -7.03
C TRP A 30 25.06 4.65 -6.21
N HIS A 31 24.44 4.99 -5.07
CA HIS A 31 23.65 4.10 -4.25
C HIS A 31 22.54 3.39 -5.03
N ILE A 32 21.83 4.07 -5.95
CA ILE A 32 20.77 3.46 -6.78
C ILE A 32 21.37 2.35 -7.64
N SER A 33 22.43 2.65 -8.40
CA SER A 33 23.06 1.65 -9.28
C SER A 33 23.61 0.45 -8.51
N THR A 34 24.13 0.69 -7.30
CA THR A 34 24.66 -0.37 -6.43
C THR A 34 23.55 -1.24 -5.87
N LEU A 35 22.46 -0.61 -5.40
CA LEU A 35 21.29 -1.33 -4.90
C LEU A 35 20.64 -2.15 -6.01
N GLN A 36 20.48 -1.60 -7.22
CA GLN A 36 19.96 -2.33 -8.37
C GLN A 36 20.82 -3.56 -8.69
N SER A 37 22.15 -3.39 -8.77
CA SER A 37 23.07 -4.50 -9.02
C SER A 37 22.97 -5.58 -7.93
N LEU A 38 22.92 -5.18 -6.66
CA LEU A 38 22.77 -6.09 -5.53
C LEU A 38 21.46 -6.89 -5.60
N LEU A 39 20.36 -6.23 -5.96
CA LEU A 39 19.05 -6.85 -6.09
C LEU A 39 19.01 -7.84 -7.27
N ASP A 40 19.60 -7.48 -8.40
CA ASP A 40 19.69 -8.35 -9.58
C ASP A 40 20.57 -9.58 -9.30
N GLU A 41 21.72 -9.40 -8.66
CA GLU A 41 22.61 -10.50 -8.26
C GLU A 41 21.90 -11.48 -7.32
N ASN A 42 21.23 -10.94 -6.29
CA ASN A 42 20.50 -11.76 -5.33
C ASN A 42 19.28 -12.45 -5.95
N TRP A 43 18.60 -11.81 -6.90
CA TRP A 43 17.49 -12.43 -7.66
C TRP A 43 17.97 -13.60 -8.53
N ASN A 44 19.02 -13.39 -9.31
CA ASN A 44 19.58 -14.40 -10.21
C ASN A 44 20.03 -15.66 -9.45
N SER A 45 20.39 -15.53 -8.17
CA SER A 45 20.77 -16.68 -7.33
C SER A 45 19.60 -17.60 -6.92
N ILE A 46 18.35 -17.14 -7.08
CA ILE A 46 17.13 -17.84 -6.63
C ILE A 46 16.17 -18.17 -7.79
N GLU A 47 16.31 -17.50 -8.94
CA GLU A 47 15.36 -17.57 -10.08
C GLU A 47 15.09 -19.00 -10.61
N GLU A 48 16.05 -19.92 -10.50
CA GLU A 48 15.91 -21.33 -10.88
C GLU A 48 14.97 -22.12 -9.92
N GLY A 49 13.68 -21.82 -9.92
CA GLY A 49 12.70 -22.64 -9.20
C GLY A 49 11.36 -21.99 -8.88
N VAL A 50 11.16 -20.70 -9.17
CA VAL A 50 9.93 -20.01 -8.80
C VAL A 50 8.95 -19.97 -9.98
N THR A 51 7.88 -20.77 -9.90
CA THR A 51 6.90 -20.89 -10.99
C THR A 51 5.55 -20.25 -10.69
N GLU A 52 5.21 -20.03 -9.43
CA GLU A 52 3.94 -19.42 -9.02
C GLU A 52 4.10 -17.94 -8.69
N ASN A 53 3.16 -17.09 -9.14
CA ASN A 53 3.17 -15.64 -8.89
C ASN A 53 3.28 -15.30 -7.39
N ARG A 54 2.67 -16.10 -6.52
CA ARG A 54 2.75 -15.89 -5.07
C ARG A 54 4.15 -16.13 -4.54
N GLU A 55 4.79 -17.22 -4.97
CA GLU A 55 6.15 -17.55 -4.56
C GLU A 55 7.14 -16.50 -5.10
N TYR A 56 6.91 -16.02 -6.32
CA TYR A 56 7.68 -14.93 -6.94
C TYR A 56 7.64 -13.65 -6.10
N LEU A 57 6.44 -13.16 -5.77
CA LEU A 57 6.28 -11.93 -5.01
C LEU A 57 6.91 -12.04 -3.60
N VAL A 58 6.71 -13.19 -2.92
CA VAL A 58 7.30 -13.43 -1.60
C VAL A 58 8.82 -13.50 -1.66
N ALA A 59 9.38 -14.15 -2.69
CA ALA A 59 10.82 -14.21 -2.89
C ALA A 59 11.42 -12.83 -3.15
N ARG A 60 10.78 -12.02 -4.02
CA ARG A 60 11.22 -10.66 -4.32
C ARG A 60 11.14 -9.73 -3.11
N GLU A 61 10.07 -9.81 -2.32
CA GLU A 61 9.95 -9.07 -1.06
C GLU A 61 11.09 -9.42 -0.10
N LYS A 62 11.40 -10.71 0.05
CA LYS A 62 12.49 -11.17 0.91
C LYS A 62 13.86 -10.68 0.43
N ILE A 63 14.13 -10.79 -0.87
CA ILE A 63 15.38 -10.29 -1.47
C ILE A 63 15.50 -8.80 -1.26
N PHE A 64 14.44 -8.03 -1.54
CA PHE A 64 14.43 -6.59 -1.35
C PHE A 64 14.73 -6.21 0.11
N SER A 65 13.94 -6.74 1.04
CA SER A 65 14.06 -6.44 2.47
C SER A 65 15.45 -6.77 3.02
N SER A 66 15.98 -7.96 2.71
CA SER A 66 17.30 -8.37 3.18
C SER A 66 18.43 -7.56 2.55
N SER A 67 18.41 -7.35 1.24
CA SER A 67 19.44 -6.60 0.50
C SER A 67 19.51 -5.14 0.94
N VAL A 68 18.34 -4.47 1.04
CA VAL A 68 18.26 -3.07 1.45
C VAL A 68 18.63 -2.91 2.91
N SER A 69 18.19 -3.81 3.80
CA SER A 69 18.53 -3.74 5.23
C SER A 69 20.04 -3.88 5.46
N GLN A 70 20.68 -4.83 4.77
CA GLN A 70 22.13 -5.00 4.83
C GLN A 70 22.84 -3.77 4.28
N TYR A 71 22.47 -3.32 3.08
CA TYR A 71 23.08 -2.17 2.42
C TYR A 71 22.96 -0.89 3.27
N PHE A 72 21.77 -0.61 3.79
CA PHE A 72 21.52 0.53 4.67
C PHE A 72 22.42 0.46 5.91
N THR A 73 22.53 -0.70 6.55
CA THR A 73 23.36 -0.87 7.75
C THR A 73 24.82 -0.60 7.45
N ASP A 74 25.34 -1.13 6.33
CA ASP A 74 26.73 -0.95 5.92
C ASP A 74 27.03 0.52 5.58
N GLN A 75 26.18 1.18 4.80
CA GLN A 75 26.37 2.59 4.44
C GLN A 75 26.20 3.51 5.65
N LYS A 76 25.21 3.25 6.51
CA LYS A 76 25.02 4.00 7.76
C LYS A 76 26.28 3.96 8.62
N ASN A 77 26.87 2.78 8.78
CA ASN A 77 28.11 2.64 9.57
C ASN A 77 29.27 3.41 8.95
N ARG A 78 29.41 3.40 7.61
CA ARG A 78 30.43 4.21 6.90
C ARG A 78 30.24 5.70 7.14
N ILE A 79 29.02 6.20 6.97
CA ILE A 79 28.69 7.62 7.20
C ILE A 79 28.97 8.01 8.67
N ILE A 80 28.67 7.14 9.65
CA ILE A 80 29.00 7.39 11.06
C ILE A 80 30.52 7.48 11.27
N GLN A 81 31.31 6.60 10.64
CA GLN A 81 32.78 6.68 10.76
C GLN A 81 33.31 7.98 10.14
N GLU A 82 32.84 8.35 8.95
CA GLU A 82 33.19 9.62 8.29
C GLU A 82 32.76 10.83 9.13
N SER A 83 31.67 10.73 9.90
CA SER A 83 31.21 11.79 10.81
C SER A 83 32.18 12.08 11.96
N LEU A 84 33.03 11.12 12.33
CA LEU A 84 34.06 11.32 13.35
C LEU A 84 35.26 12.13 12.81
N GLU A 85 35.39 12.24 11.49
CA GLU A 85 36.50 12.88 10.80
C GLU A 85 36.13 14.24 10.19
N THR A 86 34.85 14.62 10.17
CA THR A 86 34.35 15.89 9.61
C THR A 86 33.67 16.77 10.66
N ASP A 87 33.99 18.07 10.64
CA ASP A 87 33.31 19.07 11.48
C ASP A 87 32.00 19.58 10.85
N ASN A 88 31.60 19.08 9.67
CA ASN A 88 30.45 19.58 8.93
C ASN A 88 29.24 18.62 9.04
N SER A 89 28.36 18.90 9.99
CA SER A 89 27.12 18.12 10.20
C SER A 89 26.18 18.11 8.99
N PHE A 90 26.17 19.16 8.15
CA PHE A 90 25.33 19.20 6.95
C PHE A 90 25.80 18.25 5.85
N GLN A 91 27.10 17.98 5.75
CA GLN A 91 27.63 16.97 4.82
C GLN A 91 27.16 15.57 5.22
N ILE A 92 27.22 15.25 6.52
CA ILE A 92 26.74 13.97 7.06
C ILE A 92 25.23 13.82 6.85
N LEU A 93 24.46 14.86 7.17
CA LEU A 93 23.01 14.86 6.96
C LEU A 93 22.66 14.73 5.47
N GLY A 94 23.38 15.40 4.58
CA GLY A 94 23.20 15.28 3.13
C GLY A 94 23.48 13.87 2.60
N ALA A 95 24.53 13.21 3.09
CA ALA A 95 24.84 11.83 2.75
C ALA A 95 23.73 10.86 3.18
N TYR A 96 23.18 11.05 4.39
CA TYR A 96 22.02 10.30 4.88
C TYR A 96 20.77 10.51 4.01
N THR A 97 20.43 11.76 3.71
CA THR A 97 19.29 12.07 2.83
C THR A 97 19.47 11.41 1.47
N CYS A 98 20.68 11.47 0.90
CA CYS A 98 20.97 10.84 -0.39
C CYS A 98 20.81 9.31 -0.37
N LEU A 99 21.27 8.65 0.70
CA LEU A 99 21.09 7.21 0.89
C LEU A 99 19.60 6.85 0.96
N LEU A 100 18.81 7.60 1.73
CA LEU A 100 17.37 7.36 1.87
C LEU A 100 16.61 7.60 0.56
N ASP A 101 16.89 8.70 -0.12
CA ASP A 101 16.30 8.98 -1.44
C ASP A 101 16.59 7.85 -2.44
N SER A 102 17.83 7.33 -2.42
CA SER A 102 18.23 6.22 -3.26
C SER A 102 17.47 4.93 -2.95
N ILE A 103 17.26 4.63 -1.67
CA ILE A 103 16.48 3.48 -1.22
C ILE A 103 15.01 3.62 -1.64
N VAL A 104 14.41 4.80 -1.45
CA VAL A 104 13.02 5.08 -1.86
C VAL A 104 12.85 4.92 -3.36
N GLN A 105 13.74 5.53 -4.16
CA GLN A 105 13.72 5.41 -5.61
C GLN A 105 13.87 3.95 -6.05
N THR A 106 14.80 3.21 -5.43
CA THR A 106 14.99 1.79 -5.73
C THR A 106 13.76 0.96 -5.36
N ALA A 107 13.11 1.22 -4.22
CA ALA A 107 11.87 0.55 -3.82
C ALA A 107 10.77 0.73 -4.87
N PHE A 108 10.62 1.94 -5.38
CA PHE A 108 9.69 2.23 -6.46
C PHE A 108 10.00 1.46 -7.72
N ASP A 109 11.24 1.58 -8.21
CA ASP A 109 11.66 0.90 -9.43
C ASP A 109 11.50 -0.62 -9.34
N TYR A 110 11.82 -1.19 -8.16
CA TYR A 110 11.66 -2.60 -7.88
C TYR A 110 10.18 -3.02 -7.83
N SER A 111 9.32 -2.25 -7.18
CA SER A 111 7.88 -2.55 -7.06
C SER A 111 7.11 -2.37 -8.37
N PHE A 112 7.59 -1.54 -9.30
CA PHE A 112 6.97 -1.39 -10.63
C PHE A 112 7.01 -2.68 -11.46
N ILE A 113 8.01 -3.54 -11.22
CA ILE A 113 8.10 -4.86 -11.84
C ILE A 113 6.99 -5.77 -11.29
N ASP A 114 6.67 -5.62 -10.00
CA ASP A 114 5.74 -6.48 -9.28
C ASP A 114 4.27 -6.04 -9.43
N LEU A 115 4.04 -4.76 -9.74
CA LEU A 115 2.71 -4.14 -9.79
C LEU A 115 1.72 -4.85 -10.75
N PRO A 116 2.10 -5.26 -11.98
CA PRO A 116 1.22 -6.04 -12.85
C PRO A 116 0.82 -7.40 -12.23
N LEU A 117 1.77 -8.10 -11.59
CA LEU A 117 1.53 -9.40 -10.96
C LEU A 117 0.62 -9.27 -9.73
N ILE A 118 0.80 -8.20 -8.95
CA ILE A 118 -0.08 -7.88 -7.81
C ILE A 118 -1.51 -7.61 -8.32
N LYS A 119 -1.66 -6.84 -9.41
CA LYS A 119 -2.96 -6.58 -10.04
C LYS A 119 -3.65 -7.88 -10.47
N GLU A 120 -2.94 -8.74 -11.22
CA GLU A 120 -3.49 -10.02 -11.68
C GLU A 120 -3.96 -10.89 -10.52
N ARG A 121 -3.13 -11.00 -9.47
CA ARG A 121 -3.46 -11.77 -8.27
C ARG A 121 -4.67 -11.20 -7.54
N LEU A 122 -4.74 -9.87 -7.37
CA LEU A 122 -5.86 -9.22 -6.69
C LEU A 122 -7.18 -9.49 -7.44
N LEU A 123 -7.15 -9.46 -8.77
CA LEU A 123 -8.30 -9.80 -9.60
C LEU A 123 -8.71 -11.26 -9.45
N GLU A 124 -7.75 -12.19 -9.43
CA GLU A 124 -8.04 -13.60 -9.20
C GLU A 124 -8.69 -13.82 -7.83
N GLU A 125 -8.14 -13.24 -6.77
CA GLU A 125 -8.67 -13.32 -5.41
C GLU A 125 -10.09 -12.74 -5.32
N PHE A 126 -10.33 -11.57 -5.91
CA PHE A 126 -11.66 -10.93 -5.91
C PHE A 126 -12.69 -11.73 -6.71
N ASN A 127 -12.33 -12.24 -7.88
CA ASN A 127 -13.23 -13.06 -8.70
C ASN A 127 -13.58 -14.37 -8.00
N ASN A 128 -12.60 -15.04 -7.39
CA ASN A 128 -12.82 -16.26 -6.62
C ASN A 128 -13.72 -15.99 -5.40
N GLU A 129 -13.48 -14.90 -4.68
CA GLU A 129 -14.34 -14.46 -3.56
C GLU A 129 -15.77 -14.20 -4.03
N LEU A 130 -15.95 -13.47 -5.14
CA LEU A 130 -17.25 -13.12 -5.71
C LEU A 130 -18.04 -14.39 -6.10
N VAL A 131 -17.43 -15.28 -6.89
CA VAL A 131 -18.06 -16.52 -7.35
C VAL A 131 -18.48 -17.39 -6.16
N TYR A 132 -17.60 -17.54 -5.17
CA TYR A 132 -17.89 -18.31 -3.96
C TYR A 132 -19.09 -17.73 -3.20
N LYS A 133 -19.14 -16.41 -2.99
CA LYS A 133 -20.25 -15.77 -2.27
C LYS A 133 -21.56 -15.81 -3.06
N GLN A 134 -21.52 -15.53 -4.36
CA GLN A 134 -22.71 -15.61 -5.22
C GLN A 134 -23.30 -17.01 -5.24
N LYS A 135 -22.47 -18.06 -5.20
CA LYS A 135 -22.92 -19.45 -5.11
C LYS A 135 -23.59 -19.76 -3.76
N ASN A 136 -23.09 -19.20 -2.66
CA ASN A 136 -23.57 -19.50 -1.30
C ASN A 136 -24.76 -18.63 -0.86
N LEU A 137 -24.95 -17.45 -1.46
CA LEU A 137 -26.03 -16.54 -1.11
C LEU A 137 -27.44 -17.17 -1.22
N PRO A 138 -27.79 -17.91 -2.29
CA PRO A 138 -29.11 -18.52 -2.44
C PRO A 138 -29.44 -19.49 -1.30
N GLU A 139 -28.50 -20.37 -0.95
CA GLU A 139 -28.67 -21.35 0.14
C GLU A 139 -28.93 -20.63 1.48
N LYS A 140 -28.15 -19.57 1.78
CA LYS A 140 -28.35 -18.78 2.99
C LYS A 140 -29.70 -18.05 3.00
N LYS A 141 -30.15 -17.52 1.87
CA LYS A 141 -31.48 -16.89 1.73
C LYS A 141 -32.61 -17.89 1.91
N GLU A 142 -32.50 -19.08 1.35
CA GLU A 142 -33.48 -20.15 1.53
C GLU A 142 -33.60 -20.56 2.99
N LYS A 143 -32.45 -20.79 3.66
CA LYS A 143 -32.43 -21.11 5.09
C LYS A 143 -33.08 -20.00 5.94
N LEU A 144 -32.78 -18.74 5.65
CA LEU A 144 -33.40 -17.60 6.32
C LEU A 144 -34.93 -17.56 6.09
N ASN A 145 -35.38 -17.82 4.86
CA ASN A 145 -36.81 -17.85 4.53
C ASN A 145 -37.55 -18.98 5.27
N LEU A 146 -36.93 -20.16 5.41
CA LEU A 146 -37.48 -21.27 6.19
C LEU A 146 -37.61 -20.91 7.67
N LEU A 147 -36.58 -20.32 8.27
CA LEU A 147 -36.61 -19.88 9.66
C LEU A 147 -37.68 -18.79 9.91
N LYS A 148 -37.82 -17.83 8.98
CA LYS A 148 -38.88 -16.82 9.03
C LYS A 148 -40.27 -17.44 9.00
N LYS A 149 -40.50 -18.46 8.16
CA LYS A 149 -41.76 -19.20 8.12
C LYS A 149 -42.04 -19.93 9.43
N GLN A 150 -41.04 -20.61 10.00
CA GLN A 150 -41.16 -21.31 11.29
C GLN A 150 -41.50 -20.35 12.44
N ILE A 151 -40.86 -19.17 12.51
CA ILE A 151 -41.21 -18.15 13.51
C ILE A 151 -42.65 -17.67 13.33
N GLN A 152 -43.12 -17.47 12.10
CA GLN A 152 -44.49 -17.06 11.84
C GLN A 152 -45.52 -18.12 12.27
N GLU A 153 -45.19 -19.40 12.14
CA GLU A 153 -46.01 -20.51 12.64
C GLU A 153 -46.03 -20.54 14.17
N MET A 154 -44.86 -20.47 14.83
CA MET A 154 -44.76 -20.39 16.30
C MET A 154 -45.50 -19.19 16.90
N LYS A 155 -45.53 -18.05 16.19
CA LYS A 155 -46.30 -16.87 16.61
C LYS A 155 -47.81 -17.13 16.65
N LYS A 156 -48.32 -18.02 15.79
CA LYS A 156 -49.75 -18.42 15.81
C LYS A 156 -50.05 -19.33 17.00
N ASP A 157 -49.12 -20.22 17.35
CA ASP A 157 -49.28 -21.20 18.43
C ASP A 157 -49.08 -20.59 19.84
N GLN A 158 -48.35 -19.47 19.94
CA GLN A 158 -48.09 -18.72 21.17
C GLN A 158 -49.33 -18.17 21.89
N GLN A 159 -50.51 -18.15 21.27
CA GLN A 159 -51.75 -17.78 21.96
C GLN A 159 -52.17 -18.81 23.03
N SER A 160 -51.46 -19.94 23.16
CA SER A 160 -51.90 -21.12 23.92
C SER A 160 -50.96 -21.54 25.06
N ASP A 161 -49.65 -21.25 25.00
CA ASP A 161 -48.65 -21.79 25.96
C ASP A 161 -47.55 -20.76 26.35
N PRO A 162 -47.36 -20.45 27.64
CA PRO A 162 -46.28 -19.61 28.15
C PRO A 162 -44.85 -20.13 27.85
N SER A 163 -44.66 -21.45 27.71
CA SER A 163 -43.33 -22.05 27.43
C SER A 163 -42.79 -21.67 26.04
N ALA A 164 -43.70 -21.48 25.08
CA ALA A 164 -43.42 -21.02 23.73
C ALA A 164 -42.81 -19.60 23.67
N SER A 165 -42.83 -18.84 24.78
CA SER A 165 -42.26 -17.48 24.84
C SER A 165 -40.73 -17.46 24.82
N ARG A 166 -40.05 -18.43 25.47
CA ARG A 166 -38.58 -18.47 25.52
C ARG A 166 -37.97 -19.03 24.24
N GLU A 167 -38.53 -20.13 23.73
CA GLU A 167 -38.09 -20.75 22.48
C GLU A 167 -38.27 -19.80 21.30
N TYR A 168 -39.40 -19.10 21.23
CA TYR A 168 -39.63 -18.09 20.20
C TYR A 168 -38.60 -16.95 20.22
N LYS A 169 -38.23 -16.43 21.41
CA LYS A 169 -37.18 -15.41 21.51
C LYS A 169 -35.84 -15.92 21.01
N TYR A 170 -35.48 -17.16 21.36
CA TYR A 170 -34.26 -17.80 20.86
C TYR A 170 -34.25 -17.91 19.33
N PHE A 171 -35.35 -18.36 18.71
CA PHE A 171 -35.43 -18.41 17.25
C PHE A 171 -35.42 -17.02 16.61
N GLN A 172 -36.03 -16.01 17.23
CA GLN A 172 -35.94 -14.62 16.77
C GLN A 172 -34.48 -14.12 16.73
N GLU A 173 -33.68 -14.40 17.76
CA GLU A 173 -32.26 -14.05 17.78
C GLU A 173 -31.50 -14.74 16.64
N ILE A 174 -31.77 -16.03 16.39
CA ILE A 174 -31.18 -16.77 15.26
C ILE A 174 -31.54 -16.14 13.92
N VAL A 175 -32.81 -15.72 13.72
CA VAL A 175 -33.23 -15.07 12.48
C VAL A 175 -32.49 -13.75 12.28
N ILE A 176 -32.38 -12.92 13.33
CA ILE A 176 -31.63 -11.66 13.25
C ILE A 176 -30.15 -11.91 12.90
N GLN A 177 -29.53 -12.94 13.49
CA GLN A 177 -28.15 -13.32 13.14
C GLN A 177 -28.03 -13.71 11.67
N HIS A 178 -28.94 -14.55 11.16
CA HIS A 178 -28.94 -14.93 9.75
C HIS A 178 -29.27 -13.78 8.80
N GLU A 179 -30.14 -12.84 9.19
CA GLU A 179 -30.40 -11.61 8.43
C GLU A 179 -29.12 -10.77 8.30
N ASN A 180 -28.41 -10.57 9.42
CA ASN A 180 -27.15 -9.84 9.41
C ASN A 180 -26.07 -10.53 8.56
N GLU A 181 -25.98 -11.85 8.62
CA GLU A 181 -25.04 -12.61 7.77
C GLU A 181 -25.36 -12.48 6.29
N VAL A 182 -26.64 -12.57 5.92
CA VAL A 182 -27.08 -12.39 4.52
C VAL A 182 -26.80 -10.97 4.07
N GLY A 183 -27.14 -9.97 4.88
CA GLY A 183 -26.89 -8.55 4.56
C GLY A 183 -25.40 -8.26 4.33
N LYS A 184 -24.51 -8.72 5.22
CA LYS A 184 -23.05 -8.59 5.04
C LYS A 184 -22.54 -9.27 3.77
N LEU A 185 -23.15 -10.40 3.40
CA LEU A 185 -22.75 -11.12 2.20
C LEU A 185 -23.21 -10.39 0.93
N GLU A 186 -24.41 -9.81 0.94
CA GLU A 186 -24.93 -8.97 -0.15
C GLU A 186 -24.09 -7.70 -0.32
N GLU A 187 -23.81 -6.99 0.77
CA GLU A 187 -22.95 -5.80 0.78
C GLU A 187 -21.57 -6.13 0.20
N ARG A 188 -20.93 -7.21 0.66
CA ARG A 188 -19.63 -7.62 0.14
C ARG A 188 -19.66 -8.02 -1.34
N ILE A 189 -20.74 -8.64 -1.81
CA ILE A 189 -20.89 -8.96 -3.25
C ILE A 189 -20.98 -7.66 -4.05
N ASP A 190 -21.78 -6.70 -3.59
CA ASP A 190 -21.92 -5.40 -4.24
C ASP A 190 -20.59 -4.65 -4.28
N GLU A 191 -19.86 -4.60 -3.16
CA GLU A 191 -18.50 -4.04 -3.11
C GLU A 191 -17.57 -4.68 -4.14
N LEU A 192 -17.51 -6.01 -4.21
CA LEU A 192 -16.65 -6.74 -5.15
C LEU A 192 -17.03 -6.45 -6.61
N GLN A 193 -18.32 -6.33 -6.91
CA GLN A 193 -18.80 -5.99 -8.25
C GLN A 193 -18.38 -4.58 -8.70
N HIS A 194 -18.18 -3.66 -7.75
CA HIS A 194 -17.65 -2.32 -8.05
C HIS A 194 -16.11 -2.30 -8.08
N LEU A 195 -15.44 -3.04 -7.18
CA LEU A 195 -13.97 -3.05 -7.08
C LEU A 195 -13.28 -3.77 -8.23
N ILE A 196 -13.84 -4.88 -8.74
CA ILE A 196 -13.21 -5.67 -9.81
C ILE A 196 -12.98 -4.81 -11.07
N PRO A 197 -13.99 -4.11 -11.62
CA PRO A 197 -13.78 -3.23 -12.77
C PRO A 197 -12.75 -2.13 -12.52
N ASP A 198 -12.71 -1.58 -11.31
CA ASP A 198 -11.74 -0.55 -10.92
C ASP A 198 -10.30 -1.08 -11.01
N VAL A 199 -10.07 -2.29 -10.50
CA VAL A 199 -8.75 -2.94 -10.56
C VAL A 199 -8.42 -3.37 -12.00
N GLU A 200 -9.39 -3.88 -12.77
CA GLU A 200 -9.19 -4.26 -14.18
C GLU A 200 -8.74 -3.06 -15.03
N ASN A 201 -9.35 -1.90 -14.80
CA ASN A 201 -9.06 -0.66 -15.53
C ASN A 201 -7.83 0.09 -15.00
N PHE A 202 -7.26 -0.31 -13.86
CA PHE A 202 -6.07 0.32 -13.32
C PHE A 202 -4.86 0.15 -14.25
N LEU A 203 -4.21 1.24 -14.62
CA LEU A 203 -2.99 1.24 -15.43
C LEU A 203 -1.77 1.08 -14.51
N SER A 204 -1.06 -0.04 -14.64
CA SER A 204 0.17 -0.33 -13.89
C SER A 204 1.43 0.24 -14.54
N GLU A 205 1.29 1.03 -15.60
CA GLU A 205 2.42 1.64 -16.31
C GLU A 205 3.14 2.66 -15.42
N LYS A 206 4.47 2.57 -15.36
CA LYS A 206 5.31 3.45 -14.55
C LYS A 206 5.01 4.93 -14.78
N GLN A 207 4.87 5.35 -16.04
CA GLN A 207 4.59 6.76 -16.40
C GLN A 207 3.26 7.23 -15.82
N PHE A 208 2.23 6.38 -15.91
CA PHE A 208 0.91 6.69 -15.35
C PHE A 208 1.00 6.81 -13.83
N VAL A 209 1.58 5.83 -13.14
CA VAL A 209 1.65 5.86 -11.67
C VAL A 209 2.50 7.02 -11.18
N GLN A 210 3.65 7.30 -11.79
CA GLN A 210 4.51 8.43 -11.39
C GLN A 210 3.84 9.79 -11.64
N ALA A 211 2.99 9.92 -12.65
CA ALA A 211 2.27 11.16 -12.91
C ALA A 211 1.14 11.42 -11.89
N HIS A 212 0.63 10.37 -11.25
CA HIS A 212 -0.57 10.47 -10.41
C HIS A 212 -0.35 10.11 -8.93
N LEU A 213 0.72 9.40 -8.58
CA LEU A 213 1.04 9.01 -7.22
C LEU A 213 2.12 9.93 -6.66
N VAL A 214 1.74 10.76 -5.68
CA VAL A 214 2.69 11.61 -4.94
C VAL A 214 2.93 11.00 -3.57
N ILE A 215 4.20 10.78 -3.22
CA ILE A 215 4.59 10.49 -1.84
C ILE A 215 5.02 11.78 -1.15
N PHE A 216 4.43 12.05 0.01
CA PHE A 216 4.90 13.10 0.91
C PHE A 216 5.06 12.56 2.33
N ALA A 217 6.10 12.99 3.02
CA ALA A 217 6.30 12.69 4.44
C ALA A 217 5.80 13.86 5.30
N ARG A 218 5.15 13.56 6.43
CA ARG A 218 4.79 14.59 7.42
C ARG A 218 5.91 14.72 8.46
N GLY A 219 6.78 15.71 8.27
CA GLY A 219 7.87 16.11 9.16
C GLY A 219 8.31 17.53 8.81
N GLY A 220 8.87 18.29 9.76
CA GLY A 220 9.24 19.69 9.57
C GLY A 220 10.29 19.92 8.47
N TYR A 221 10.44 21.16 8.02
CA TYR A 221 11.49 21.69 7.13
C TYR A 221 12.07 20.81 6.00
N GLY A 222 11.26 19.98 5.34
CA GLY A 222 11.58 19.37 4.03
C GLY A 222 12.65 18.27 4.07
N ARG A 223 13.30 18.00 2.92
CA ARG A 223 14.24 16.87 2.71
C ARG A 223 15.41 16.78 3.71
N ALA A 224 15.75 17.89 4.36
CA ALA A 224 16.81 17.96 5.35
C ALA A 224 16.43 17.31 6.70
N GLU A 225 15.13 17.18 7.02
CA GLU A 225 14.66 16.53 8.26
C GLU A 225 14.30 15.05 8.10
N LEU A 226 14.48 14.44 6.91
CA LEU A 226 14.46 12.98 6.75
C LEU A 226 15.60 12.27 7.53
N GLY A 227 16.41 13.04 8.27
CA GLY A 227 17.26 12.52 9.33
C GLY A 227 16.43 11.93 10.47
N LEU A 228 17.06 11.00 11.20
CA LEU A 228 16.54 10.16 12.30
C LEU A 228 15.87 10.89 13.49
N SER A 229 15.53 12.17 13.38
CA SER A 229 14.93 13.01 14.42
C SER A 229 13.41 12.92 14.53
N SER A 230 12.72 12.29 13.58
CA SER A 230 11.27 12.09 13.63
C SER A 230 10.96 10.61 13.88
N ASP A 231 10.48 10.30 15.08
CA ASP A 231 10.19 8.93 15.51
C ASP A 231 9.13 8.20 14.67
N ARG A 232 8.44 8.90 13.75
CA ARG A 232 7.48 8.34 12.78
C ARG A 232 7.33 9.24 11.55
N ASP A 233 8.27 9.16 10.62
CA ASP A 233 8.02 9.70 9.27
C ASP A 233 7.01 8.79 8.56
N LEU A 234 5.74 9.19 8.62
CA LEU A 234 4.67 8.59 7.83
C LEU A 234 4.76 9.14 6.40
N GLY A 235 5.07 8.26 5.46
CA GLY A 235 4.89 8.52 4.03
C GLY A 235 3.43 8.34 3.65
N TYR A 236 2.81 9.40 3.14
CA TYR A 236 1.46 9.39 2.58
C TYR A 236 1.57 9.23 1.07
N CYS A 237 0.77 8.33 0.49
CA CYS A 237 0.60 8.23 -0.96
C CYS A 237 -0.71 8.91 -1.35
N LEU A 238 -0.67 9.84 -2.30
CA LEU A 238 -1.83 10.54 -2.80
C LEU A 238 -2.02 10.25 -4.28
N ASP A 239 -3.18 9.70 -4.63
CA ASP A 239 -3.62 9.56 -6.02
C ASP A 239 -4.28 10.87 -6.47
N THR A 240 -3.57 11.64 -7.27
CA THR A 240 -3.99 12.94 -7.78
C THR A 240 -5.00 12.83 -8.92
N ASN A 241 -5.15 11.67 -9.55
CA ASN A 241 -6.09 11.46 -10.66
C ASN A 241 -7.55 11.47 -10.17
N ARG A 242 -7.77 11.10 -8.90
CA ARG A 242 -9.10 11.06 -8.27
C ARG A 242 -9.41 12.32 -7.46
N LEU A 243 -8.52 13.32 -7.45
CA LEU A 243 -8.75 14.57 -6.73
C LEU A 243 -9.53 15.57 -7.57
N ASN A 244 -10.60 16.11 -7.00
CA ASN A 244 -11.23 17.32 -7.52
C ASN A 244 -10.25 18.50 -7.40
N SER A 245 -10.32 19.48 -8.29
CA SER A 245 -9.52 20.70 -8.18
C SER A 245 -9.75 21.37 -6.81
N GLY A 246 -8.72 21.35 -5.95
CA GLY A 246 -8.77 21.89 -4.59
C GLY A 246 -9.16 20.90 -3.47
N GLY A 247 -9.41 19.63 -3.79
CA GLY A 247 -9.66 18.58 -2.81
C GLY A 247 -8.39 17.76 -2.57
N ALA A 248 -7.68 18.01 -1.48
CA ALA A 248 -6.77 17.04 -0.89
C ALA A 248 -7.23 16.84 0.54
N GLU A 249 -8.10 15.85 0.78
CA GLU A 249 -8.42 15.42 2.14
C GLU A 249 -7.36 14.42 2.58
N MET A 250 -6.61 14.76 3.62
CA MET A 250 -5.80 13.78 4.33
C MET A 250 -6.74 12.88 5.14
N LEU A 251 -6.79 11.59 4.79
CA LEU A 251 -7.40 10.54 5.61
C LEU A 251 -6.45 10.15 6.75
#